data_AF-A0A3A4NJN9-F1
#
_entry.id   AF-A0A3A4NJN9-F1
#
_cell.length_a   1.000
_cell.length_b   1.000
_cell.length_c   1.000
_cell.angle_alpha   90.00
_cell.angle_beta   90.00
_cell.angle_gamma   90.00
#
_symmetry.space_group_name_H-M   'P 1'
#
loop_
_entity.id
_entity.type
_entity.pdbx_description
1 polymer ?
#
loop_
_entity_poly.entity_id
_entity_poly.type
_entity_poly.pdbx_seq_one_letter_code
_entity_poly.pdbx_strand_id
1 'polypeptide(L)'
;MGESLIKRVIESLKGTRFVQTKVGDFIYGVLAELDTVTWPSKDEVYNSTIVVLITVAIFAAYSGLWDVIMKFVRTWFFQFY
;
A
#
# COMPACT_ATOMS: atom_id res chain seq x y z
N MET A 1 10.07 12.93 11.68
CA MET A 1 11.49 12.62 12.00
C MET A 1 12.40 12.65 10.76
N GLY A 2 11.90 12.40 9.53
CA GLY A 2 12.72 12.37 8.31
C GLY A 2 12.96 13.71 7.60
N GLU A 3 12.07 14.71 7.75
CA GLU A 3 12.17 15.97 6.99
C GLU A 3 13.48 16.74 7.22
N SER A 4 14.01 16.73 8.45
CA SER A 4 15.29 17.37 8.71
C SER A 4 16.47 16.67 8.05
N LEU A 5 16.35 15.37 7.75
CA LEU A 5 17.42 14.61 7.07
C LEU A 5 17.29 14.73 5.56
N ILE A 6 16.07 14.67 5.03
CA ILE A 6 15.79 14.88 3.60
C ILE A 6 16.24 16.28 3.20
N LYS A 7 15.86 17.32 3.96
CA LYS A 7 16.32 18.70 3.71
C LYS A 7 17.84 18.82 3.76
N ARG A 8 18.50 18.18 4.73
CA ARG A 8 19.98 18.15 4.80
C ARG A 8 20.60 17.44 3.59
N VAL A 9 20.01 16.34 3.13
CA VAL A 9 20.48 15.62 1.95
C VAL A 9 20.29 16.47 0.69
N ILE A 10 19.13 17.08 0.49
CA ILE A 10 18.84 18.00 -0.63
C ILE A 10 19.82 19.19 -0.62
N GLU A 11 20.04 19.81 0.54
CA GLU A 11 20.99 20.92 0.72
C GLU A 11 22.43 20.47 0.38
N SER A 12 22.83 19.27 0.82
CA SER A 12 24.15 18.71 0.54
C SER A 12 24.34 18.32 -0.94
N LEU A 13 23.27 17.89 -1.60
CA LEU A 13 23.28 17.54 -3.01
C LEU A 13 23.42 18.79 -3.88
N LYS A 14 22.71 19.88 -3.56
CA LYS A 14 22.74 21.15 -4.30
C LYS A 14 24.15 21.75 -4.40
N GLY A 15 25.01 21.52 -3.40
CA GLY A 15 26.41 21.96 -3.40
C GLY A 15 27.38 21.07 -4.18
N THR A 16 26.94 19.89 -4.63
CA THR A 16 27.81 18.88 -5.25
C THR A 16 27.80 19.00 -6.77
N ARG A 17 28.97 18.90 -7.41
CA ARG A 17 29.15 18.87 -8.89
C ARG A 17 28.30 17.79 -9.60
N PHE A 18 27.84 16.78 -8.85
CA PHE A 18 27.00 15.69 -9.33
C PHE A 18 25.61 16.17 -9.78
N VAL A 19 25.01 17.18 -9.13
CA VAL A 19 23.69 17.73 -9.51
C VAL A 19 23.74 18.48 -10.85
N GLN A 20 24.91 18.96 -11.29
CA GLN A 20 25.07 19.56 -12.62
C GLN A 20 24.98 18.54 -13.76
N THR A 21 24.97 17.24 -13.47
CA THR A 21 24.76 16.18 -14.47
C THR A 21 23.27 15.87 -14.61
N LYS A 22 22.84 15.41 -15.80
CA LYS A 22 21.44 15.00 -16.08
C LYS A 22 20.88 14.02 -15.05
N VAL A 23 21.71 13.11 -14.55
CA VAL A 23 21.32 12.09 -13.56
C VAL A 23 21.16 12.71 -12.17
N GLY A 24 22.07 13.60 -11.77
CA GLY A 24 21.98 14.28 -10.48
C GLY A 24 20.78 15.22 -10.40
N ASP A 25 20.46 15.92 -11.49
CA ASP A 25 19.28 16.80 -11.59
C ASP A 25 17.97 16.00 -11.51
N PHE A 26 17.92 14.82 -12.14
CA PHE A 26 16.79 13.89 -12.03
C PHE A 26 16.58 13.39 -10.60
N ILE A 27 17.65 12.93 -9.94
CA ILE A 27 17.59 12.44 -8.55
C ILE A 27 17.15 13.57 -7.61
N TYR A 28 17.68 14.77 -7.79
CA TYR A 28 17.27 15.96 -7.03
C TYR A 28 15.78 16.25 -7.18
N GLY A 29 15.25 16.21 -8.41
CA GLY A 29 13.82 16.39 -8.69
C GLY A 29 12.95 15.34 -7.98
N VAL A 30 13.32 14.06 -8.04
CA VAL A 30 12.58 12.97 -7.37
C VAL A 30 12.59 13.15 -5.84
N LEU A 31 13.73 13.53 -5.25
CA LEU A 31 13.84 13.79 -3.81
C LEU A 31 12.98 14.99 -3.38
N ALA A 32 12.92 16.04 -4.20
CA ALA A 32 12.07 17.21 -3.94
C ALA A 32 10.58 16.84 -4.00
N GLU A 33 10.17 16.01 -4.96
CA GLU A 33 8.79 15.51 -5.06
C GLU A 33 8.43 14.64 -3.84
N LEU A 34 9.33 13.73 -3.44
CA LEU A 34 9.14 12.86 -2.28
C LEU A 34 9.03 13.61 -0.94
N ASP A 35 9.63 14.79 -0.81
CA ASP A 35 9.49 15.65 0.39
C ASP A 35 8.08 16.22 0.53
N THR A 36 7.36 16.41 -0.58
CA THR A 36 5.97 16.88 -0.56
C THR A 36 4.96 15.78 -0.28
N VAL A 37 5.37 14.51 -0.32
CA VAL A 37 4.49 13.37 -0.07
C VAL A 37 4.14 13.32 1.42
N THR A 38 2.85 13.44 1.71
CA THR A 38 2.30 13.21 3.05
C THR A 38 2.33 11.73 3.37
N TRP A 39 3.35 11.29 4.11
CA TRP A 39 3.43 9.91 4.61
C TRP A 39 2.46 9.72 5.78
N PRO A 40 1.64 8.65 5.76
CA PRO A 40 0.69 8.38 6.81
C PRO A 40 1.39 8.10 8.13
N SER A 41 0.74 8.50 9.23
CA SER A 41 1.19 8.12 10.58
C SER A 41 1.06 6.61 10.80
N LYS A 42 1.81 6.03 11.74
CA LYS A 42 1.71 4.60 12.05
C LYS A 42 0.27 4.21 12.38
N ASP A 43 -0.46 5.07 13.08
CA ASP A 43 -1.84 4.84 13.50
C ASP A 43 -2.81 4.81 12.31
N GLU A 44 -2.61 5.65 11.29
CA GLU A 44 -3.39 5.61 10.04
C GLU A 44 -3.17 4.30 9.26
N VAL A 45 -1.94 3.78 9.27
CA VAL A 45 -1.62 2.48 8.65
C VAL A 45 -2.34 1.35 9.39
N TYR A 46 -2.34 1.38 10.73
CA TYR A 46 -3.08 0.40 11.53
C TYR A 46 -4.59 0.49 11.27
N ASN A 47 -5.17 1.68 11.29
CA ASN A 47 -6.60 1.87 11.06
C ASN A 47 -7.04 1.40 9.67
N SER A 48 -6.29 1.75 8.62
CA SER A 48 -6.60 1.31 7.25
C SER A 48 -6.47 -0.21 7.11
N THR A 49 -5.47 -0.84 7.72
CA THR A 49 -5.30 -2.30 7.69
C THR A 49 -6.43 -3.02 8.43
N ILE A 50 -6.88 -2.50 9.58
CA ILE A 50 -8.01 -3.07 10.33
C ILE A 50 -9.29 -3.08 9.48
N VAL A 51 -9.58 -1.97 8.78
CA VAL A 51 -10.75 -1.90 7.88
C VAL A 51 -10.66 -2.93 6.76
N VAL A 52 -9.47 -3.09 6.16
CA VAL A 52 -9.24 -4.10 5.12
C VAL A 52 -9.45 -5.51 5.67
N LEU A 53 -8.93 -5.82 6.85
CA LEU A 53 -9.10 -7.14 7.48
C LEU A 53 -10.58 -7.46 7.73
N ILE A 54 -11.36 -6.51 8.24
CA ILE A 54 -12.80 -6.67 8.45
C ILE A 54 -13.51 -6.93 7.12
N THR A 55 -13.17 -6.15 6.09
CA THR A 55 -13.75 -6.28 4.75
C THR A 55 -13.46 -7.66 4.15
N VAL A 56 -12.22 -8.13 4.25
CA VAL A 56 -11.81 -9.46 3.78
C VAL A 56 -12.52 -10.57 4.57
N ALA A 57 -12.68 -10.43 5.87
CA ALA A 57 -13.40 -11.40 6.69
C ALA A 57 -14.87 -11.54 6.27
N ILE A 58 -15.54 -10.42 5.95
CA ILE A 58 -16.92 -10.42 5.44
C ILE A 58 -16.99 -11.14 4.09
N PHE A 59 -16.09 -10.82 3.16
CA PHE A 59 -16.04 -11.49 1.85
C PHE A 59 -15.74 -12.99 1.98
N ALA A 60 -14.84 -13.37 2.89
CA ALA A 60 -14.52 -14.77 3.14
C ALA A 60 -15.74 -15.54 3.69
N ALA A 61 -16.49 -14.95 4.63
CA ALA A 61 -17.72 -15.54 5.14
C ALA A 61 -18.80 -15.67 4.05
N TYR A 62 -18.97 -14.64 3.22
CA TYR A 62 -19.90 -14.66 2.09
C TYR A 62 -19.55 -15.75 1.07
N SER A 63 -18.30 -15.81 0.62
CA SER A 63 -17.85 -16.82 -0.34
C SER A 63 -17.94 -18.23 0.26
N GLY A 64 -17.54 -18.40 1.51
CA GLY A 64 -17.64 -19.69 2.21
C GLY A 64 -19.09 -20.17 2.38
N LEU A 65 -20.05 -19.26 2.56
CA LEU A 65 -21.47 -19.60 2.59
C LEU A 65 -21.93 -20.16 1.24
N TRP A 66 -21.53 -19.53 0.14
CA TRP A 66 -21.84 -20.03 -1.20
C TRP A 66 -21.21 -21.39 -1.47
N ASP A 67 -19.99 -21.65 -0.99
CA ASP A 67 -19.34 -22.96 -1.12
C ASP A 67 -20.16 -24.05 -0.40
N VAL A 68 -20.72 -23.76 0.77
CA VAL A 68 -21.57 -24.70 1.53
C VAL A 68 -22.89 -24.94 0.81
N ILE A 69 -23.54 -23.89 0.32
CA ILE A 69 -24.80 -23.98 -0.44
C ILE A 69 -24.59 -24.86 -1.68
N MET A 70 -23.53 -24.61 -2.44
CA MET A 70 -23.21 -25.36 -3.66
C MET A 70 -22.91 -26.84 -3.35
N LYS A 71 -22.27 -27.16 -2.22
CA LYS A 71 -22.08 -28.54 -1.77
C LYS A 71 -23.42 -29.22 -1.47
N PHE A 72 -24.31 -28.55 -0.75
CA PHE A 72 -25.62 -29.10 -0.42
C PHE A 72 -26.46 -29.37 -1.67
N VAL A 73 -26.52 -28.39 -2.59
CA VAL A 73 -27.23 -28.51 -3.88
C VAL A 73 -26.67 -29.67 -4.69
N ARG A 74 -25.34 -29.80 -4.76
CA ARG A 74 -24.67 -30.90 -5.46
C ARG A 74 -25.09 -32.26 -4.89
N THR A 75 -24.99 -32.44 -3.57
CA THR A 75 -25.34 -33.72 -2.93
C THR A 75 -26.80 -34.08 -3.17
N TRP A 76 -27.70 -33.11 -3.03
CA TRP A 76 -29.12 -33.33 -3.30
C TRP A 76 -29.38 -33.73 -4.76
N PHE A 77 -28.73 -33.06 -5.71
CA PHE A 77 -28.86 -33.37 -7.14
C PHE A 77 -28.34 -34.78 -7.50
N PHE A 78 -27.16 -35.17 -7.01
CA PHE A 78 -26.59 -36.51 -7.27
C PHE A 78 -27.34 -37.64 -6.55
N GLN A 79 -28.11 -37.35 -5.51
CA GLN A 79 -28.97 -38.36 -4.88
C GLN A 79 -30.25 -38.62 -5.70
N PHE A 80 -30.68 -37.65 -6.51
CA PHE A 80 -31.93 -37.70 -7.26
C PHE A 80 -31.77 -38.26 -8.69
N TYR A 81 -30.54 -38.32 -9.23
CA TYR A 81 -30.18 -38.90 -10.54
C TYR A 81 -29.26 -40.11 -10.37
#